data_AF-A0A2R5FL17-F1
#
_entry.id   AF-A0A2R5FL17-F1
#
_cell.length_a   1.000
_cell.length_b   1.000
_cell.length_c   1.000
_cell.angle_alpha   90.00
_cell.angle_beta   90.00
_cell.angle_gamma   90.00
#
_symmetry.space_group_name_H-M   'P 1'
#
loop_
_entity.id
_entity.type
_entity.pdbx_description
1 polymer ?
#
loop_
_entity_poly.entity_id
_entity_poly.type
_entity_poly.pdbx_seq_one_letter_code
_entity_poly.pdbx_strand_id
1 'polypeptide(L)'
;MLKLPFKTFPQKFEKVTVGNPEIGELELPKYGDISPNERLFIKAANLTDIRLAAVKLAKDIAVKSGKQVIDIYNALTQGDSESLAEYLEEFVSFQDLMDDAAMQRSLVLATAVIQRLVPDWKLENTGDPNQLHPQLLTLIIEFAKNEEAGWPTSVTQVTDSEALASLRASEDLGNSTPNSEILTGEKSTGESEDTGHKKNGSVKKALETSQPG
;
A
#
# COMPACT_ATOMS: atom_id res chain seq x y z
N MET A 1 34.16 -28.48 31.34
CA MET A 1 33.99 -27.92 29.97
C MET A 1 32.55 -27.48 29.82
N LEU A 2 32.29 -26.17 29.75
CA LEU A 2 30.95 -25.63 29.45
C LEU A 2 30.65 -25.88 27.96
N LYS A 3 29.63 -26.69 27.67
CA LYS A 3 29.09 -26.86 26.32
C LYS A 3 28.18 -25.66 26.05
N LEU A 4 28.56 -24.78 25.12
CA LEU A 4 27.70 -23.69 24.65
C LEU A 4 26.41 -24.29 24.08
N PRO A 5 25.20 -23.82 24.49
CA PRO A 5 23.94 -24.38 24.05
C PRO A 5 23.53 -23.73 22.73
N PHE A 6 24.35 -23.84 21.68
CA PHE A 6 23.88 -23.53 20.33
C PHE A 6 23.47 -24.82 19.65
N LYS A 7 22.20 -25.18 19.84
CA LYS A 7 21.50 -26.05 18.90
C LYS A 7 21.19 -25.21 17.65
N THR A 8 22.16 -25.02 16.76
CA THR A 8 21.89 -24.58 15.39
C THR A 8 21.47 -25.81 14.58
N PHE A 9 20.27 -26.31 14.85
CA PHE A 9 19.58 -27.15 13.88
C PHE A 9 19.08 -26.23 12.76
N PRO A 10 19.24 -26.58 11.48
CA PRO A 10 18.52 -25.87 10.43
C PRO A 10 17.02 -26.05 10.74
N GLN A 11 16.32 -24.96 11.03
CA GLN A 11 14.86 -25.00 10.99
C GLN A 11 14.51 -25.46 9.57
N LYS A 12 13.71 -26.52 9.45
CA LYS A 12 13.11 -26.85 8.16
C LYS A 12 12.22 -25.66 7.80
N PHE A 13 12.72 -24.80 6.94
CA PHE A 13 11.97 -23.67 6.45
C PHE A 13 10.79 -24.19 5.64
N GLU A 14 9.63 -23.61 5.86
CA GLU A 14 8.50 -23.79 4.94
C GLU A 14 8.96 -23.29 3.58
N LYS A 15 8.78 -24.09 2.53
CA LYS A 15 9.02 -23.63 1.16
C LYS A 15 7.69 -23.17 0.58
N VAL A 16 7.71 -22.02 -0.07
CA VAL A 16 6.56 -21.46 -0.77
C VAL A 16 6.90 -21.43 -2.26
N THR A 17 6.04 -22.04 -3.04
CA THR A 17 6.09 -21.94 -4.50
C THR A 17 5.53 -20.58 -4.91
N VAL A 18 6.31 -19.84 -5.70
CA VAL A 18 5.92 -18.56 -6.28
C VAL A 18 5.92 -18.70 -7.80
N GLY A 19 4.80 -18.37 -8.43
CA GLY A 19 4.62 -18.51 -9.87
C GLY A 19 4.02 -19.86 -10.28
N ASN A 20 4.15 -20.18 -11.56
CA ASN A 20 3.60 -21.39 -12.19
C ASN A 20 4.41 -21.76 -13.44
N PRO A 21 4.17 -22.93 -14.06
CA PRO A 21 4.96 -23.38 -15.21
C PRO A 21 4.94 -22.45 -16.43
N GLU A 22 3.90 -21.61 -16.61
CA GLU A 22 3.76 -20.72 -17.77
C GLU A 22 4.63 -19.45 -17.63
N ILE A 23 4.71 -18.89 -16.42
CA ILE A 23 5.45 -17.65 -16.12
C ILE A 23 6.80 -17.89 -15.45
N GLY A 24 7.11 -19.14 -15.13
CA GLY A 24 8.24 -19.56 -14.30
C GLY A 24 7.82 -19.81 -12.85
N GLU A 25 8.50 -20.76 -12.21
CA GLU A 25 8.21 -21.21 -10.85
C GLU A 25 9.48 -21.17 -10.00
N LEU A 26 9.39 -20.59 -8.80
CA LEU A 26 10.48 -20.54 -7.83
C LEU A 26 10.01 -21.12 -6.48
N GLU A 27 10.77 -22.08 -5.94
CA GLU A 27 10.60 -22.54 -4.57
C GLU A 27 11.42 -21.67 -3.61
N LEU A 28 10.78 -20.69 -2.98
CA LEU A 28 11.44 -19.77 -2.05
C LEU A 28 11.34 -20.28 -0.61
N PRO A 29 12.44 -20.25 0.17
CA PRO A 29 12.37 -20.53 1.59
C PRO A 29 11.73 -19.35 2.32
N LYS A 30 10.65 -19.63 3.07
CA LYS A 30 9.94 -18.68 3.94
C LYS A 30 10.62 -18.62 5.29
N TYR A 31 11.17 -17.45 5.61
CA TYR A 31 11.85 -17.20 6.88
C TYR A 31 10.97 -16.44 7.86
N GLY A 32 9.93 -15.76 7.37
CA GLY A 32 9.03 -14.95 8.20
C GLY A 32 9.63 -13.63 8.66
N ASP A 33 10.84 -13.30 8.21
CA ASP A 33 11.54 -12.03 8.40
C ASP A 33 12.65 -11.92 7.34
N ILE A 34 13.09 -10.69 7.07
CA ILE A 34 14.27 -10.40 6.26
C ILE A 34 15.52 -10.71 7.07
N SER A 35 16.46 -11.47 6.51
CA SER A 35 17.67 -11.87 7.22
C SER A 35 18.60 -10.67 7.47
N PRO A 36 19.53 -10.73 8.44
CA PRO A 36 20.51 -9.66 8.67
C PRO A 36 21.33 -9.30 7.42
N ASN A 37 21.70 -10.27 6.60
CA ASN A 37 22.46 -10.03 5.37
C ASN A 37 21.61 -9.32 4.30
N GLU A 38 20.35 -9.72 4.17
CA GLU A 38 19.41 -9.05 3.27
C GLU A 38 19.15 -7.61 3.72
N ARG A 39 19.01 -7.37 5.04
CA ARG A 39 18.90 -6.00 5.59
C ARG A 39 20.13 -5.14 5.26
N LEU A 40 21.33 -5.71 5.31
CA LEU A 40 22.56 -5.01 4.92
C LEU A 40 22.55 -4.67 3.43
N PHE A 41 22.14 -5.60 2.58
CA PHE A 41 21.99 -5.37 1.13
C PHE A 41 20.97 -4.26 0.84
N ILE A 42 19.77 -4.33 1.41
CA ILE A 42 18.71 -3.34 1.22
C ILE A 42 19.19 -1.95 1.65
N LYS A 43 19.91 -1.87 2.78
CA LYS A 43 20.49 -0.60 3.25
C LYS A 43 21.60 -0.08 2.33
N ALA A 44 22.42 -0.97 1.77
CA ALA A 44 23.49 -0.61 0.84
C ALA A 44 22.96 -0.07 -0.50
N ALA A 45 21.74 -0.41 -0.89
CA ALA A 45 21.09 0.10 -2.10
C ALA A 45 20.82 1.62 -2.07
N ASN A 46 20.98 2.28 -0.92
CA ASN A 46 20.90 3.74 -0.77
C ASN A 46 19.64 4.35 -1.41
N LEU A 47 18.48 3.74 -1.11
CA LEU A 47 17.18 4.15 -1.63
C LEU A 47 16.86 5.62 -1.28
N THR A 48 16.16 6.30 -2.18
CA THR A 48 15.72 7.69 -1.98
C THR A 48 14.90 7.83 -0.70
N ASP A 49 15.31 8.77 0.16
CA ASP A 49 14.54 9.13 1.36
C ASP A 49 13.39 10.08 0.99
N ILE A 50 12.23 9.48 0.71
CA ILE A 50 11.00 10.19 0.36
C ILE A 50 10.56 11.17 1.45
N ARG A 51 10.79 10.85 2.74
CA ARG A 51 10.42 11.78 3.82
C ARG A 51 11.27 13.03 3.76
N LEU A 52 12.57 12.88 3.55
CA LEU A 52 13.47 14.02 3.40
C LEU A 52 13.13 14.84 2.15
N ALA A 53 12.81 14.19 1.03
CA ALA A 53 12.37 14.86 -0.19
C ALA A 53 11.08 15.66 0.03
N ALA A 54 10.08 15.05 0.67
CA ALA A 54 8.82 15.69 1.02
C ALA A 54 9.02 16.91 1.93
N VAL A 55 9.86 16.79 2.97
CA VAL A 55 10.15 17.90 3.89
C VAL A 55 10.86 19.05 3.17
N LYS A 56 11.78 18.75 2.23
CA LYS A 56 12.44 19.79 1.42
C LYS A 56 11.44 20.53 0.56
N LEU A 57 10.63 19.80 -0.20
CA LEU A 57 9.62 20.40 -1.06
C LEU A 57 8.58 21.21 -0.26
N ALA A 58 8.12 20.66 0.87
CA ALA A 58 7.18 21.37 1.74
C ALA A 58 7.74 22.69 2.26
N LYS A 59 9.04 22.77 2.57
CA LYS A 59 9.70 24.02 2.96
C LYS A 59 9.73 25.01 1.80
N ASP A 60 10.07 24.57 0.60
CA ASP A 60 10.16 25.45 -0.56
C ASP A 60 8.80 26.05 -0.92
N ILE A 61 7.74 25.24 -0.92
CA ILE A 61 6.37 25.70 -1.15
C ILE A 61 5.88 26.59 0.00
N ALA A 62 6.23 26.29 1.26
CA ALA A 62 5.83 27.10 2.42
C ALA A 62 6.38 28.53 2.31
N VAL A 63 7.63 28.68 1.86
CA VAL A 63 8.26 29.98 1.64
C VAL A 63 7.54 30.77 0.54
N LYS A 64 7.11 30.11 -0.55
CA LYS A 64 6.41 30.75 -1.67
C LYS A 64 4.95 31.12 -1.33
N SER A 65 4.25 30.25 -0.62
CA SER A 65 2.80 30.36 -0.37
C SER A 65 2.44 31.04 0.96
N GLY A 66 3.37 31.17 1.89
CA GLY A 66 3.11 31.66 3.25
C GLY A 66 2.35 30.66 4.15
N LYS A 67 2.11 29.43 3.69
CA LYS A 67 1.48 28.36 4.47
C LYS A 67 2.49 27.71 5.43
N GLN A 68 2.00 26.97 6.43
CA GLN A 68 2.90 26.20 7.30
C GLN A 68 3.45 24.97 6.57
N VAL A 69 4.71 24.63 6.85
CA VAL A 69 5.39 23.46 6.27
C VAL A 69 4.63 22.17 6.54
N ILE A 70 4.03 22.03 7.73
CA ILE A 70 3.30 20.82 8.12
C ILE A 70 2.05 20.59 7.27
N ASP A 71 1.34 21.66 6.90
CA ASP A 71 0.12 21.58 6.10
C ASP A 71 0.45 21.11 4.68
N ILE A 72 1.52 21.64 4.09
CA ILE A 72 1.99 21.24 2.77
C ILE A 72 2.54 19.81 2.78
N TYR A 73 3.31 19.45 3.82
CA TYR A 73 3.82 18.09 3.96
C TYR A 73 2.68 17.06 4.03
N ASN A 74 1.62 17.37 4.79
CA ASN A 74 0.44 16.52 4.85
C ASN A 74 -0.26 16.45 3.48
N ALA A 75 -0.41 17.56 2.78
CA ALA A 75 -0.99 17.56 1.44
C ALA A 75 -0.19 16.71 0.43
N LEU A 76 1.14 16.84 0.42
CA LEU A 76 2.04 16.04 -0.41
C LEU A 76 1.91 14.54 -0.12
N THR A 77 1.87 14.17 1.15
CA THR A 77 1.84 12.75 1.57
C THR A 77 0.45 12.12 1.49
N GLN A 78 -0.62 12.91 1.51
CA GLN A 78 -2.01 12.46 1.36
C GLN A 78 -2.49 12.49 -0.10
N GLY A 79 -1.71 13.06 -1.01
CA GLY A 79 -2.10 13.20 -2.41
C GLY A 79 -3.16 14.29 -2.65
N ASP A 80 -3.26 15.29 -1.75
CA ASP A 80 -4.21 16.39 -1.88
C ASP A 80 -3.68 17.44 -2.87
N SER A 81 -4.01 17.23 -4.14
CA SER A 81 -3.64 18.14 -5.22
C SER A 81 -4.42 19.47 -5.22
N GLU A 82 -5.59 19.54 -4.55
CA GLU A 82 -6.43 20.74 -4.55
C GLU A 82 -5.79 21.85 -3.69
N SER A 83 -5.27 21.51 -2.51
CA SER A 83 -4.60 22.48 -1.64
C SER A 83 -3.27 22.99 -2.20
N LEU A 84 -2.72 22.30 -3.20
CA LEU A 84 -1.47 22.61 -3.89
C LEU A 84 -1.65 22.93 -5.38
N ALA A 85 -2.85 23.34 -5.81
CA ALA A 85 -3.15 23.59 -7.22
C ALA A 85 -2.20 24.59 -7.91
N GLU A 86 -1.71 25.59 -7.17
CA GLU A 86 -0.72 26.57 -7.66
C GLU A 86 0.70 25.99 -7.83
N TYR A 87 0.95 24.80 -7.27
CA TYR A 87 2.23 24.08 -7.24
C TYR A 87 2.09 22.67 -7.84
N LEU A 88 1.14 22.51 -8.77
CA LEU A 88 0.79 21.21 -9.34
C LEU A 88 1.99 20.55 -10.04
N GLU A 89 2.86 21.32 -10.68
CA GLU A 89 4.06 20.79 -11.33
C GLU A 89 5.04 20.19 -10.32
N GLU A 90 5.32 20.90 -9.22
CA GLU A 90 6.17 20.36 -8.17
C GLU A 90 5.53 19.17 -7.44
N PHE A 91 4.21 19.20 -7.27
CA PHE A 91 3.45 18.08 -6.70
C PHE A 91 3.54 16.84 -7.58
N VAL A 92 3.29 16.95 -8.90
CA VAL A 92 3.38 15.83 -9.85
C VAL A 92 4.80 15.28 -9.89
N SER A 93 5.81 16.15 -9.97
CA SER A 93 7.22 15.73 -9.94
C SER A 93 7.57 14.96 -8.66
N PHE A 94 6.96 15.32 -7.54
CA PHE A 94 7.13 14.60 -6.28
C PHE A 94 6.39 13.26 -6.26
N GLN A 95 5.21 13.16 -6.86
CA GLN A 95 4.51 11.88 -7.04
C GLN A 95 5.32 10.92 -7.92
N ASP A 96 5.86 11.40 -9.04
CA ASP A 96 6.72 10.59 -9.92
C ASP A 96 7.95 10.07 -9.14
N LEU A 97 8.57 10.92 -8.33
CA LEU A 97 9.69 10.51 -7.45
C LEU A 97 9.27 9.46 -6.42
N MET A 98 8.06 9.57 -5.85
CA MET A 98 7.52 8.58 -4.91
C MET A 98 7.32 7.23 -5.57
N ASP A 99 6.73 7.21 -6.77
CA ASP A 99 6.47 6.00 -7.53
C ASP A 99 7.77 5.31 -7.94
N ASP A 100 8.75 6.08 -8.43
CA ASP A 100 10.09 5.57 -8.77
C ASP A 100 10.80 4.95 -7.55
N ALA A 101 10.76 5.63 -6.40
CA ALA A 101 11.37 5.11 -5.18
C ALA A 101 10.67 3.85 -4.67
N ALA A 102 9.33 3.78 -4.78
CA ALA A 102 8.54 2.61 -4.41
C ALA A 102 8.86 1.41 -5.32
N MET A 103 9.00 1.65 -6.62
CA MET A 103 9.40 0.63 -7.59
C MET A 103 10.83 0.14 -7.31
N GLN A 104 11.80 1.04 -7.14
CA GLN A 104 13.17 0.68 -6.81
C GLN A 104 13.26 -0.15 -5.52
N ARG A 105 12.55 0.26 -4.46
CA ARG A 105 12.49 -0.50 -3.22
C ARG A 105 11.95 -1.91 -3.43
N SER A 106 10.89 -2.04 -4.24
CA SER A 106 10.30 -3.34 -4.56
C SER A 106 11.29 -4.25 -5.29
N LEU A 107 12.05 -3.72 -6.25
CA LEU A 107 13.10 -4.47 -6.95
C LEU A 107 14.24 -4.88 -6.02
N VAL A 108 14.68 -4.00 -5.12
CA VAL A 108 15.73 -4.32 -4.14
C VAL A 108 15.29 -5.43 -3.18
N LEU A 109 14.04 -5.38 -2.70
CA LEU A 109 13.47 -6.44 -1.86
C LEU A 109 13.38 -7.77 -2.61
N ALA A 110 12.87 -7.77 -3.84
CA ALA A 110 12.80 -8.97 -4.67
C ALA A 110 14.19 -9.56 -4.93
N THR A 111 15.18 -8.71 -5.24
CA THR A 111 16.59 -9.12 -5.45
C THR A 111 17.16 -9.80 -4.21
N ALA A 112 16.93 -9.22 -3.03
CA ALA A 112 17.42 -9.77 -1.77
C ALA A 112 16.84 -11.18 -1.51
N VAL A 113 15.57 -11.40 -1.83
CA VAL A 113 14.92 -12.71 -1.72
C VAL A 113 15.42 -13.70 -2.77
N ILE A 114 15.59 -13.28 -4.03
CA ILE A 114 16.13 -14.15 -5.10
C ILE A 114 17.55 -14.61 -4.78
N GLN A 115 18.37 -13.76 -4.15
CA GLN A 115 19.73 -14.11 -3.71
C GLN A 115 19.79 -15.29 -2.73
N ARG A 116 18.66 -15.64 -2.08
CA ARG A 116 18.57 -16.88 -1.26
C ARG A 116 18.73 -18.14 -2.11
N LEU A 117 18.28 -18.10 -3.37
CA LEU A 117 18.37 -19.21 -4.33
C LEU A 117 19.57 -19.09 -5.25
N VAL A 118 19.83 -17.87 -5.71
CA VAL A 118 20.89 -17.56 -6.68
C VAL A 118 21.77 -16.45 -6.11
N PRO A 119 22.81 -16.77 -5.31
CA PRO A 119 23.59 -15.78 -4.56
C PRO A 119 24.21 -14.65 -5.40
N ASP A 120 24.51 -14.93 -6.67
CA ASP A 120 25.13 -13.96 -7.59
C ASP A 120 24.10 -13.10 -8.35
N TRP A 121 22.80 -13.25 -8.07
CA TRP A 121 21.73 -12.47 -8.71
C TRP A 121 21.84 -10.99 -8.35
N LYS A 122 21.72 -10.11 -9.34
CA LYS A 122 21.87 -8.66 -9.16
C LYS A 122 20.58 -7.90 -9.42
N LEU A 123 20.54 -6.66 -8.96
CA LEU A 123 19.36 -5.78 -9.10
C LEU A 123 19.00 -5.56 -10.57
N GLU A 124 20.00 -5.45 -11.44
CA GLU A 124 19.80 -5.24 -12.88
C GLU A 124 19.13 -6.45 -13.54
N ASN A 125 19.35 -7.67 -13.02
CA ASN A 125 18.69 -8.87 -13.51
C ASN A 125 17.22 -8.90 -13.09
N THR A 126 16.89 -8.39 -11.90
CA THR A 126 15.54 -8.44 -11.34
C THR A 126 14.54 -7.62 -12.16
N GLY A 127 14.96 -6.47 -12.69
CA GLY A 127 14.11 -5.60 -13.50
C GLY A 127 14.11 -5.92 -15.01
N ASP A 128 14.93 -6.86 -15.48
CA ASP A 128 15.03 -7.19 -16.90
C ASP A 128 13.93 -8.18 -17.32
N PRO A 129 13.02 -7.81 -18.24
CA PRO A 129 11.93 -8.70 -18.68
C PRO A 129 12.43 -9.95 -19.42
N ASN A 130 13.69 -10.00 -19.86
CA ASN A 130 14.28 -11.18 -20.47
C ASN A 130 14.80 -12.18 -19.43
N GLN A 131 14.95 -11.77 -18.17
CA GLN A 131 15.44 -12.60 -17.07
C GLN A 131 14.29 -13.12 -16.21
N LEU A 132 13.30 -12.27 -15.94
CA LEU A 132 12.11 -12.61 -15.16
C LEU A 132 10.85 -12.16 -15.89
N HIS A 133 9.89 -13.08 -15.98
CA HIS A 133 8.56 -12.74 -16.48
C HIS A 133 7.93 -11.67 -15.57
N PRO A 134 7.29 -10.61 -16.10
CA PRO A 134 6.76 -9.51 -15.28
C PRO A 134 5.79 -9.95 -14.18
N GLN A 135 4.91 -10.93 -14.48
CA GLN A 135 3.97 -11.46 -13.49
C GLN A 135 4.69 -12.24 -12.38
N LEU A 136 5.75 -12.98 -12.72
CA LEU A 136 6.55 -13.69 -11.72
C LEU A 136 7.25 -12.68 -10.80
N LEU A 137 7.79 -11.60 -11.36
CA LEU A 137 8.38 -10.52 -10.57
C LEU A 137 7.37 -9.90 -9.59
N THR A 138 6.13 -9.66 -10.02
CA THR A 138 5.07 -9.17 -9.11
C THR A 138 4.85 -10.11 -7.92
N LEU A 139 4.77 -11.41 -8.16
CA LEU A 139 4.57 -12.41 -7.10
C LEU A 139 5.78 -12.50 -6.15
N ILE A 140 7.01 -12.38 -6.68
CA ILE A 140 8.22 -12.34 -5.85
C ILE A 140 8.25 -11.08 -5.00
N ILE A 141 7.86 -9.93 -5.54
CA ILE A 141 7.75 -8.66 -4.79
C ILE A 141 6.76 -8.80 -3.65
N GLU A 142 5.60 -9.41 -3.90
CA GLU A 142 4.59 -9.65 -2.86
C GLU A 142 5.12 -10.57 -1.75
N PHE A 143 5.78 -11.67 -2.14
CA PHE A 143 6.46 -12.55 -1.19
C PHE A 143 7.48 -11.78 -0.34
N ALA A 144 8.33 -10.96 -0.97
CA ALA A 144 9.37 -10.19 -0.27
C ALA A 144 8.77 -9.14 0.68
N LYS A 145 7.66 -8.51 0.31
CA LYS A 145 6.92 -7.58 1.18
C LYS A 145 6.34 -8.30 2.40
N ASN A 146 5.81 -9.51 2.23
CA ASN A 146 5.31 -10.33 3.34
C ASN A 146 6.44 -10.79 4.27
N GLU A 147 7.62 -11.09 3.73
CA GLU A 147 8.82 -11.36 4.55
C GLU A 147 9.26 -10.12 5.34
N GLU A 148 9.17 -8.91 4.77
CA GLU A 148 9.55 -7.67 5.46
C GLU A 148 8.52 -7.20 6.51
N ALA A 149 7.24 -7.23 6.16
CA ALA A 149 6.16 -6.73 7.02
C ALA A 149 5.67 -7.76 8.05
N GLY A 150 6.05 -9.03 7.87
CA GLY A 150 5.45 -10.17 8.55
C GLY A 150 4.25 -10.71 7.78
N TRP A 151 4.08 -12.03 7.85
CA TRP A 151 3.02 -12.72 7.12
C TRP A 151 1.66 -12.40 7.74
N PRO A 152 0.63 -12.14 6.93
CA PRO A 152 -0.72 -11.98 7.44
C PRO A 152 -1.14 -13.26 8.17
N THR A 153 -1.79 -13.10 9.33
CA THR A 153 -2.20 -14.20 10.23
C THR A 153 -3.20 -15.17 9.60
N SER A 154 -3.71 -14.85 8.40
CA SER A 154 -4.66 -15.64 7.63
C SER A 154 -4.21 -15.67 6.17
N VAL A 155 -3.32 -16.60 5.80
CA VAL A 155 -3.08 -16.89 4.39
C VAL A 155 -4.20 -17.81 3.92
N THR A 156 -5.31 -17.22 3.45
CA THR A 156 -6.14 -17.93 2.48
C THR A 156 -5.23 -18.14 1.29
N GLN A 157 -4.90 -19.40 0.99
CA GLN A 157 -4.11 -19.75 -0.18
C GLN A 157 -4.76 -19.08 -1.39
N VAL A 158 -4.08 -18.11 -1.98
CA VAL A 158 -4.43 -17.57 -3.29
C VAL A 158 -4.00 -18.65 -4.28
N THR A 159 -4.79 -19.71 -4.38
CA THR A 159 -4.74 -20.67 -5.48
C THR A 159 -5.72 -20.19 -6.54
N ASP A 160 -5.19 -19.54 -7.57
CA ASP A 160 -5.62 -19.53 -8.97
C ASP A 160 -7.08 -19.95 -9.31
N SER A 161 -8.08 -19.28 -8.73
CA SER A 161 -9.45 -19.38 -9.22
C SER A 161 -10.19 -18.04 -9.32
N GLU A 162 -9.81 -17.01 -8.56
CA GLU A 162 -10.57 -15.74 -8.53
C GLU A 162 -9.98 -14.67 -9.45
N ALA A 163 -8.66 -14.66 -9.67
CA ALA A 163 -8.01 -13.74 -10.60
C ALA A 163 -8.27 -14.10 -12.09
N LEU A 164 -8.34 -15.40 -12.41
CA LEU A 164 -8.66 -15.90 -13.75
C LEU A 164 -10.15 -15.78 -14.11
N ALA A 165 -11.06 -15.82 -13.11
CA ALA A 165 -12.49 -15.63 -13.33
C ALA A 165 -12.84 -14.19 -13.71
N SER A 166 -12.11 -13.20 -13.17
CA SER A 166 -12.32 -11.78 -13.46
C SER A 166 -11.87 -11.37 -14.88
N LEU A 167 -10.88 -12.06 -15.45
CA LEU A 167 -10.42 -11.86 -16.83
C LEU A 167 -11.33 -12.54 -17.87
N ARG A 168 -11.97 -13.67 -17.54
CA ARG A 168 -12.94 -14.33 -18.45
C ARG A 168 -14.31 -13.66 -18.50
N ALA A 169 -14.68 -12.89 -17.48
CA ALA A 169 -15.93 -12.14 -17.46
C ALA A 169 -15.89 -10.85 -18.33
N SER A 170 -14.71 -10.46 -18.81
CA SER A 170 -14.53 -9.22 -19.60
C SER A 170 -14.37 -9.46 -21.11
N GLU A 171 -14.37 -10.72 -21.58
CA GLU A 171 -14.28 -11.06 -23.02
C GLU A 171 -15.61 -11.50 -23.67
N ASP A 172 -16.72 -11.60 -22.92
CA ASP A 172 -17.98 -12.14 -23.47
C ASP A 172 -19.25 -11.31 -23.18
N LEU A 173 -19.16 -9.98 -23.32
CA LEU A 173 -20.36 -9.13 -23.44
C LEU A 173 -20.16 -8.03 -24.50
N GLY A 174 -19.81 -8.48 -25.71
CA GLY A 174 -20.12 -7.74 -26.92
C GLY A 174 -21.56 -8.03 -27.35
N ASN A 175 -22.38 -6.98 -27.35
CA ASN A 175 -23.58 -6.82 -28.18
C ASN A 175 -24.93 -7.29 -27.60
N SER A 176 -25.64 -6.38 -26.92
CA SER A 176 -27.00 -5.92 -27.33
C SER A 176 -27.59 -4.92 -26.34
N THR A 177 -27.87 -3.70 -26.80
CA THR A 177 -28.93 -2.81 -26.28
C THR A 177 -29.76 -2.38 -27.51
N PRO A 178 -30.99 -1.84 -27.40
CA PRO A 178 -31.82 -1.59 -26.22
C PRO A 178 -33.31 -2.00 -26.41
N ASN A 179 -34.11 -1.99 -25.34
CA ASN A 179 -35.40 -1.29 -25.37
C ASN A 179 -36.06 -1.11 -24.00
N SER A 180 -36.66 0.07 -23.87
CA SER A 180 -37.48 0.60 -22.79
C SER A 180 -38.75 -0.20 -22.52
N GLU A 181 -39.19 -0.23 -21.26
CA GLU A 181 -40.61 -0.03 -20.96
C GLU A 181 -40.80 0.56 -19.56
N ILE A 182 -41.50 1.69 -19.56
CA ILE A 182 -42.04 2.42 -18.43
C ILE A 182 -43.26 1.66 -17.91
N LEU A 183 -43.45 1.54 -16.60
CA LEU A 183 -44.79 1.44 -16.02
C LEU A 183 -44.87 2.06 -14.62
N THR A 184 -45.71 3.09 -14.59
CA THR A 184 -46.20 3.94 -13.51
C THR A 184 -47.31 3.29 -12.68
N GLY A 185 -47.50 3.77 -11.44
CA GLY A 185 -48.73 3.64 -10.63
C GLY A 185 -48.40 3.62 -9.13
N GLU A 186 -48.43 4.73 -8.39
CA GLU A 186 -49.60 5.32 -7.69
C GLU A 186 -50.35 4.30 -6.80
N LYS A 187 -50.85 4.58 -5.59
CA LYS A 187 -50.86 5.66 -4.58
C LYS A 187 -51.76 5.13 -3.43
N SER A 188 -51.74 5.81 -2.28
CA SER A 188 -52.87 6.02 -1.32
C SER A 188 -52.63 5.48 0.11
N THR A 189 -52.32 6.38 1.07
CA THR A 189 -53.18 6.97 2.15
C THR A 189 -53.45 6.02 3.33
N GLY A 190 -53.44 6.42 4.60
CA GLY A 190 -53.46 7.72 5.29
C GLY A 190 -52.92 7.55 6.72
N GLU A 191 -52.37 8.59 7.35
CA GLU A 191 -53.07 9.57 8.22
C GLU A 191 -53.65 9.00 9.52
N SER A 192 -53.07 9.42 10.65
CA SER A 192 -53.68 10.22 11.74
C SER A 192 -52.82 10.04 13.01
N GLU A 193 -52.13 11.10 13.46
CA GLU A 193 -52.58 12.08 14.47
C GLU A 193 -52.36 11.57 15.91
N ASP A 194 -51.46 12.21 16.66
CA ASP A 194 -51.80 13.19 17.72
C ASP A 194 -51.55 12.49 19.08
N THR A 195 -51.07 13.03 20.19
CA THR A 195 -50.93 14.36 20.80
C THR A 195 -49.80 14.15 21.84
N GLY A 196 -48.83 15.04 22.09
CA GLY A 196 -49.01 16.28 22.85
C GLY A 196 -48.20 16.30 24.17
N HIS A 197 -47.66 17.50 24.46
CA HIS A 197 -47.32 18.08 25.77
C HIS A 197 -45.89 17.86 26.35
N LYS A 198 -45.05 18.93 26.34
CA LYS A 198 -44.85 20.00 27.38
C LYS A 198 -44.01 19.45 28.56
N LYS A 199 -43.02 20.12 29.15
CA LYS A 199 -42.77 21.56 29.37
C LYS A 199 -41.43 21.73 30.12
N ASN A 200 -40.91 22.97 30.09
CA ASN A 200 -39.99 23.60 31.07
C ASN A 200 -38.52 23.12 31.05
N GLY A 201 -37.50 23.96 31.06
CA GLY A 201 -37.40 25.41 31.23
C GLY A 201 -36.00 25.75 31.76
N SER A 202 -35.42 26.86 31.30
CA SER A 202 -34.64 27.87 32.05
C SER A 202 -33.54 27.39 33.04
N VAL A 203 -32.30 27.93 33.13
CA VAL A 203 -31.77 29.28 32.87
C VAL A 203 -30.32 29.35 33.44
N LYS A 204 -29.49 30.25 32.90
CA LYS A 204 -28.24 30.90 33.45
C LYS A 204 -26.98 30.03 33.64
N LYS A 205 -25.78 30.39 33.16
CA LYS A 205 -24.96 31.64 33.11
C LYS A 205 -24.16 31.93 34.40
N ALA A 206 -22.84 31.76 34.31
CA ALA A 206 -21.72 32.48 34.96
C ALA A 206 -20.44 31.76 34.46
N LEU A 207 -19.44 32.30 33.76
CA LEU A 207 -18.77 33.62 33.70
C LEU A 207 -18.29 34.14 35.06
N GLU A 208 -16.99 33.98 35.31
CA GLU A 208 -16.00 34.93 35.88
C GLU A 208 -14.74 34.12 36.28
N THR A 209 -13.61 34.22 35.58
CA THR A 209 -12.50 35.19 35.76
C THR A 209 -11.94 35.28 37.18
N SER A 210 -10.69 34.82 37.38
CA SER A 210 -9.55 35.69 37.78
C SER A 210 -8.33 34.85 38.24
N GLN A 211 -7.20 35.11 37.57
CA GLN A 211 -5.81 35.01 38.08
C GLN A 211 -5.59 35.93 39.30
N PRO A 212 -4.37 36.09 39.87
CA PRO A 212 -3.21 35.19 40.00
C PRO A 212 -2.69 35.12 41.46
N GLY A 213 -1.68 34.27 41.69
CA GLY A 213 -0.79 34.30 42.85
C GLY A 213 0.51 33.60 42.50
#